data_AF-A0A957BY23-F1
#
_entry.id   AF-A0A957BY23-F1
#
_cell.length_a   1.000
_cell.length_b   1.000
_cell.length_c   1.000
_cell.angle_alpha   90.00
_cell.angle_beta   90.00
_cell.angle_gamma   90.00
#
_symmetry.space_group_name_H-M   'P 1'
#
loop_
_entity.id
_entity.type
_entity.pdbx_description
1 polymer ?
#
loop_
_entity_poly.entity_id
_entity_poly.type
_entity_poly.pdbx_seq_one_letter_code
_entity_poly.pdbx_strand_id
1 'polypeptide(L)' 'MTRSRRLSLMTGILIALAALFTSVAAAQAQAPDAITEFPVPPGTHPHDVAPAPDGTVWYTGQRSGEMG' A
#
# COMPACT_ATOMS: atom_id res chain seq x y z
N MET A 1 31.21 -36.14 -20.59
CA MET A 1 30.85 -35.77 -19.19
C MET A 1 30.57 -34.27 -18.98
N THR A 2 30.69 -33.39 -19.98
CA THR A 2 30.57 -31.92 -19.85
C THR A 2 29.22 -31.31 -20.27
N ARG A 3 28.42 -32.01 -21.08
CA ARG A 3 27.14 -31.52 -21.63
C ARG A 3 26.00 -31.53 -20.58
N SER A 4 26.00 -32.53 -19.69
CA SER A 4 25.03 -32.65 -18.59
C SER A 4 25.19 -31.57 -17.52
N ARG A 5 26.44 -31.21 -17.18
CA ARG A 5 26.73 -30.15 -16.20
C ARG A 5 26.29 -28.77 -16.69
N ARG A 6 26.46 -28.48 -17.98
CA ARG A 6 25.99 -27.24 -18.62
C ARG A 6 24.46 -27.16 -18.66
N LEU A 7 23.79 -28.29 -18.91
CA LEU A 7 22.33 -28.35 -18.91
C LEU A 7 21.75 -28.14 -17.50
N SER A 8 22.31 -28.77 -16.47
CA SER A 8 21.89 -28.56 -15.07
C SER A 8 22.08 -27.11 -14.59
N LEU A 9 23.17 -26.45 -14.99
CA LEU A 9 23.42 -25.03 -14.68
C LEU A 9 22.39 -24.10 -15.35
N MET A 10 22.04 -24.36 -16.61
CA MET A 10 21.05 -23.54 -17.34
C MET A 10 19.65 -23.66 -16.74
N THR A 11 19.25 -24.87 -16.35
CA THR A 11 17.96 -25.08 -15.66
C THR A 11 17.91 -24.36 -14.32
N GLY A 12 19.00 -24.39 -13.54
CA GLY A 12 19.08 -23.64 -12.28
C GLY A 12 18.98 -22.13 -12.46
N ILE A 13 19.65 -21.58 -13.48
CA ILE A 13 19.58 -20.14 -13.82
C ILE A 13 18.16 -19.76 -14.25
N LEU A 14 17.51 -20.57 -15.08
CA LEU A 14 16.14 -20.30 -15.54
C LEU A 14 15.14 -20.30 -14.38
N ILE A 15 15.28 -21.22 -13.42
CA ILE A 15 14.44 -21.24 -12.21
C ILE A 15 14.70 -19.99 -11.36
N ALA A 16 15.96 -19.60 -11.15
CA ALA A 16 16.31 -18.42 -10.38
C ALA A 16 15.78 -17.13 -11.05
N LEU A 17 15.87 -17.01 -12.37
CA LEU A 17 15.35 -15.88 -13.12
C LEU A 17 13.81 -15.83 -13.09
N ALA A 18 13.14 -16.97 -13.21
CA ALA A 18 11.69 -17.04 -13.09
C ALA A 18 11.23 -16.63 -11.68
N ALA A 19 11.91 -17.10 -10.63
CA ALA A 19 11.63 -16.72 -9.25
C ALA A 19 11.85 -15.22 -9.01
N LEU A 20 12.94 -14.65 -9.55
CA LEU A 20 13.23 -13.23 -9.45
C LEU A 20 12.20 -12.38 -10.21
N PHE A 21 11.74 -12.85 -11.37
CA PHE A 21 10.70 -12.15 -12.13
C PHE A 21 9.36 -12.14 -11.38
N THR A 22 8.97 -13.28 -10.79
CA THR A 22 7.74 -13.36 -9.99
C THR A 22 7.77 -12.47 -8.75
N SER A 23 8.92 -12.33 -8.06
CA SER A 23 9.01 -11.48 -6.87
C SER A 23 8.94 -10.00 -7.19
N VAL A 24 9.56 -9.56 -8.29
CA VAL A 24 9.49 -8.15 -8.76
C VAL A 24 8.05 -7.79 -9.15
N ALA A 25 7.34 -8.67 -9.87
CA ALA A 25 5.95 -8.45 -10.24
C ALA A 25 5.02 -8.33 -9.01
N ALA A 26 5.24 -9.15 -7.98
CA ALA A 26 4.48 -9.09 -6.73
C ALA A 26 4.73 -7.78 -5.95
N ALA A 27 5.97 -7.27 -5.94
CA ALA A 27 6.30 -6.02 -5.28
C ALA A 27 5.64 -4.78 -5.94
N GLN A 28 5.36 -4.86 -7.24
CA GLN A 28 4.69 -3.78 -7.99
C GLN A 28 3.16 -3.82 -7.87
N ALA A 29 2.60 -4.95 -7.42
CA ALA A 29 1.15 -5.15 -7.29
C ALA A 29 0.62 -4.65 -5.92
N GLN A 30 1.05 -3.47 -5.49
CA GLN A 30 0.46 -2.84 -4.31
C GLN A 30 -0.94 -2.36 -4.70
N ALA A 31 -1.99 -2.98 -4.14
CA ALA A 31 -3.32 -2.40 -4.21
C ALA A 31 -3.31 -1.01 -3.56
N PRO A 32 -4.10 -0.04 -4.03
CA PRO A 32 -4.26 1.22 -3.31
C PRO A 32 -4.72 0.90 -1.88
N ASP A 33 -4.18 1.63 -0.91
CA ASP A 33 -4.64 1.53 0.47
C ASP A 33 -6.16 1.73 0.50
N ALA A 34 -6.87 0.85 1.20
CA ALA A 34 -8.31 0.99 1.34
C ALA A 34 -8.61 2.27 2.12
N ILE A 35 -9.29 3.22 1.48
CA ILE A 35 -9.72 4.46 2.12
C ILE A 35 -10.93 4.16 2.99
N THR A 36 -10.85 4.51 4.27
CA THR A 36 -11.98 4.50 5.20
C THR A 36 -12.48 5.93 5.35
N GLU A 37 -13.76 6.17 5.05
CA GLU A 37 -14.38 7.48 5.21
C GLU A 37 -15.23 7.52 6.49
N PHE A 38 -15.15 8.63 7.22
CA PHE A 38 -15.94 8.87 8.42
C PHE A 38 -16.94 10.00 8.13
N PRO A 39 -18.25 9.75 8.22
CA PRO A 39 -19.24 10.78 7.95
C PRO A 39 -19.20 11.85 9.03
N VAL A 40 -19.32 13.10 8.61
CA VAL A 40 -19.51 14.26 9.47
C VAL A 40 -20.93 14.82 9.29
N PRO A 41 -21.44 15.63 10.22
CA PRO A 41 -22.69 16.34 9.98
C PRO A 41 -22.65 17.11 8.63
N PRO A 42 -23.78 17.19 7.90
CA PRO A 42 -23.80 17.84 6.60
C PRO A 42 -23.56 19.35 6.72
N GLY A 43 -22.86 19.92 5.74
CA GLY A 43 -22.62 21.37 5.68
C GLY A 43 -21.48 21.88 6.54
N THR A 44 -20.76 21.03 7.25
CA THR A 44 -19.65 21.40 8.16
C THR A 44 -18.39 21.86 7.44
N HIS A 45 -18.11 21.28 6.27
CA HIS A 45 -16.90 21.53 5.47
C HIS A 45 -15.61 21.34 6.29
N PRO A 46 -15.27 20.07 6.64
CA PRO A 46 -14.00 19.77 7.30
C PRO A 46 -12.82 20.26 6.47
N HIS A 47 -11.86 20.95 7.09
CA HIS A 47 -10.66 21.46 6.40
C HIS A 47 -9.37 20.91 7.02
N ASP A 48 -9.19 21.08 8.32
CA ASP A 48 -7.99 20.63 9.02
C ASP A 48 -8.29 19.43 9.91
N VAL A 49 -7.28 18.59 10.14
CA VAL A 49 -7.34 17.44 11.06
C VAL A 49 -6.18 17.45 12.04
N ALA A 50 -6.42 16.95 13.26
CA ALA A 50 -5.43 16.83 14.32
C ALA A 50 -5.54 15.45 15.01
N PRO A 51 -4.65 14.50 14.68
CA PRO A 51 -4.54 13.22 15.39
C PRO A 51 -4.09 13.41 16.84
N ALA A 52 -4.69 12.67 17.76
CA ALA A 52 -4.39 12.65 19.18
C ALA A 52 -3.67 11.34 19.59
N PRO A 53 -2.87 11.34 20.69
CA PRO A 53 -2.15 10.15 21.14
C PRO A 53 -3.02 8.96 21.55
N ASP A 54 -4.30 9.21 21.88
CA ASP A 54 -5.27 8.18 22.22
C ASP A 54 -5.91 7.50 20.99
N GLY A 55 -5.55 7.94 19.79
CA GLY A 55 -6.08 7.44 18.53
C GLY A 55 -7.29 8.21 18.00
N THR A 56 -7.79 9.21 18.73
CA THR A 56 -8.83 10.12 18.23
C THR A 56 -8.28 11.04 17.15
N VAL A 57 -9.11 11.46 16.20
CA VAL A 57 -8.76 12.49 15.22
C VAL A 57 -9.79 13.61 15.31
N TRP A 58 -9.32 14.82 15.62
CA TRP A 58 -10.15 16.02 15.61
C TRP A 58 -10.18 16.65 14.21
N TYR A 59 -11.25 17.36 13.89
CA TYR A 59 -11.36 18.18 12.68
C TYR A 59 -11.92 19.58 12.96
N THR A 60 -11.66 20.52 12.05
CA THR A 60 -12.30 21.85 12.03
C THR A 60 -13.40 21.92 10.98
N GLY A 61 -14.63 22.23 11.38
CA GLY A 61 -15.76 22.48 10.49
C GLY A 61 -15.79 23.94 10.06
N GLN A 62 -15.08 24.28 8.97
CA GLN A 62 -14.86 25.67 8.57
C GLN A 62 -16.15 26.44 8.27
N ARG A 63 -17.18 25.78 7.72
CA ARG A 63 -18.44 26.45 7.38
C ARG A 63 -19.37 26.59 8.60
N SER A 64 -19.37 25.62 9.50
CA SER A 64 -20.21 25.64 10.70
C SER A 64 -19.58 26.37 11.89
N GLY A 65 -18.26 26.59 11.88
CA GLY A 65 -17.55 27.23 12.98
C GLY A 65 -17.43 26.33 14.21
N GLU A 66 -17.25 25.03 14.00
CA GLU A 66 -17.18 24.02 15.07
C GLU A 66 -15.91 23.15 14.98
N MET A 67 -15.68 22.36 16.03
CA MET A 67 -14.71 21.27 16.04
C MET A 67 -15.39 19.98 16.49
N GLY A 68 -14.89 18.84 16.01
CA GLY A 68 -15.42 17.52 16.32
C GLY A 68 -14.40 16.42 16.12
#